data_AF-A0A349YHT4-F1
#
_entry.id   AF-A0A349YHT4-F1
#
_cell.length_a   1.000
_cell.length_b   1.000
_cell.length_c   1.000
_cell.angle_alpha   90.00
_cell.angle_beta   90.00
_cell.angle_gamma   90.00
#
_symmetry.space_group_name_H-M   'P 1'
#
loop_
_entity.id
_entity.type
_entity.pdbx_description
1 polymer ?
#
loop_
_entity_poly.entity_id
_entity_poly.type
_entity_poly.pdbx_seq_one_letter_code
_entity_poly.pdbx_strand_id
1 'polypeptide(L)'
;MHSGSKYTSNIDSLYGRARDILDPNKKWNNGNGVFSNLLIQIDIMRPEALGIGCKLTGRHGNKSVVSKILPDDQMPRTKDGRVVELLVNNLAIINRTIGGPIFEESQNFCSAMAVKHMKNDLKTLKERGNFLFEFISMFNERQGRMMKKTYDELTTSEKKEYIEGVMDGHIYLNMMPVGEDRPFFYKLLDVYKKYDWIKPEEIYIHRFGRDILTLQRQYIGEMYIVALKQTSKKGFSVRGMGAVNNKGLPERSYKNKSHMERYSTSDIRFGEFESLNFLVGMSPDELALFHAYYRSAPDARKELGKEVLNPKGHVKLKKKYISRVGSIFSVIMKSLGYSMQVVDDEDVLKEIDDRHLKVHTESDGVTYLCTDYQDFLYERIDAVKNEILGSDLILDNEELKQKIDDRMVHSGYIVSTSQYKKLIGVFAENGDLFKGLQELSKEEINEMSESSKDAV
;
A
#
# COMPACT_ATOMS: atom_id res chain seq x y z
N MET A 1 -33.62 31.63 19.21
CA MET A 1 -33.07 30.58 20.09
C MET A 1 -34.19 30.10 20.98
N HIS A 2 -34.81 28.97 20.64
CA HIS A 2 -35.88 28.40 21.46
C HIS A 2 -35.29 27.90 22.78
N SER A 3 -35.96 28.27 23.87
CA SER A 3 -35.59 27.98 25.25
C SER A 3 -35.32 26.49 25.44
N GLY A 4 -34.19 26.16 26.09
CA GLY A 4 -33.83 24.82 26.54
C GLY A 4 -34.73 24.23 27.62
N SER A 5 -36.04 24.53 27.59
CA SER A 5 -37.03 24.07 28.56
C SER A 5 -37.61 22.68 28.26
N LYS A 6 -37.10 22.00 27.21
CA LYS A 6 -37.50 20.63 26.82
C LYS A 6 -36.30 19.68 26.71
N TYR A 7 -35.30 19.82 27.56
CA TYR A 7 -34.38 18.71 27.77
C TYR A 7 -35.11 17.64 28.59
N THR A 8 -35.24 16.44 28.03
CA THR A 8 -35.79 15.30 28.74
C THR A 8 -34.86 14.93 29.89
N SER A 9 -35.39 14.40 30.99
CA SER A 9 -34.60 13.91 32.14
C SER A 9 -33.47 12.94 31.75
N ASN A 10 -33.61 12.30 30.59
CA ASN A 10 -32.59 11.46 29.98
C ASN A 10 -31.30 12.22 29.61
N ILE A 11 -31.38 13.49 29.20
CA ILE A 11 -30.20 14.28 28.82
C ILE A 11 -29.39 14.68 30.06
N ASP A 12 -30.05 15.06 31.15
CA ASP A 12 -29.37 15.35 32.42
C ASP A 12 -28.76 14.08 33.03
N SER A 13 -29.45 12.95 32.92
CA SER A 13 -28.92 11.64 33.32
C SER A 13 -27.69 11.24 32.49
N LEU A 14 -27.75 11.40 31.16
CA LEU A 14 -26.62 11.13 30.27
C LEU A 14 -25.45 12.07 30.53
N TYR A 15 -25.71 13.36 30.80
CA TYR A 15 -24.69 14.34 31.14
C TYR A 15 -24.03 14.06 32.49
N GLY A 16 -24.82 13.72 33.52
CA GLY A 16 -24.31 13.32 34.83
C GLY A 16 -23.44 12.07 34.73
N ARG A 17 -23.87 11.07 33.96
CA ARG A 17 -23.10 9.85 33.71
C ARG A 17 -21.81 10.12 32.92
N ALA A 18 -21.86 10.99 31.90
CA ALA A 18 -20.68 11.40 31.15
C ALA A 18 -19.67 12.15 32.04
N ARG A 19 -20.15 13.04 32.92
CA ARG A 19 -19.32 13.77 33.88
C ARG A 19 -18.66 12.83 34.88
N ASP A 20 -19.39 11.83 35.34
CA ASP A 20 -18.88 10.79 36.23
C ASP A 20 -17.86 9.88 35.54
N ILE A 21 -17.99 9.64 34.22
CA ILE A 21 -17.02 8.84 33.44
C ILE A 21 -15.72 9.61 33.23
N LEU A 22 -15.82 10.94 33.08
CA LEU A 22 -14.67 11.80 32.82
C LEU A 22 -13.90 12.21 34.08
N ASP A 23 -14.46 12.01 35.28
CA ASP A 23 -13.81 12.32 36.54
C ASP A 23 -12.80 11.21 36.92
N PRO A 24 -11.48 11.50 36.89
CA PRO A 24 -10.43 10.50 37.16
C PRO A 24 -10.48 9.93 38.59
N ASN A 25 -11.15 10.61 39.52
CA ASN A 25 -11.25 10.22 40.93
C ASN A 25 -12.53 9.43 41.23
N LYS A 26 -13.46 9.31 40.28
CA LYS A 26 -14.73 8.63 40.47
C LYS A 26 -14.52 7.12 40.49
N LYS A 27 -14.81 6.49 41.65
CA LYS A 27 -14.76 5.03 41.82
C LYS A 27 -16.13 4.44 41.53
N TRP A 28 -16.22 3.62 40.48
CA TRP A 28 -17.44 2.91 40.11
C TRP A 28 -17.54 1.63 40.94
N ASN A 29 -18.57 1.50 41.78
CA ASN A 29 -18.80 0.31 42.59
C ASN A 29 -20.21 -0.24 42.30
N ASN A 30 -20.30 -1.51 41.94
CA ASN A 30 -21.56 -2.24 41.86
C ASN A 30 -21.46 -3.49 42.73
N GLY A 31 -21.56 -3.30 44.05
CA GLY A 31 -21.26 -4.33 45.04
C GLY A 31 -19.75 -4.62 45.11
N ASN A 32 -19.23 -4.87 46.31
CA ASN A 32 -17.79 -5.05 46.60
C ASN A 32 -17.14 -6.32 45.97
N GLY A 33 -17.68 -6.84 44.87
CA GLY A 33 -17.07 -7.91 44.08
C GLY A 33 -16.03 -7.34 43.12
N VAL A 34 -14.79 -7.82 43.21
CA VAL A 34 -13.76 -7.57 42.20
C VAL A 34 -14.21 -8.27 40.91
N PHE A 35 -14.70 -7.50 39.93
CA PHE A 35 -15.02 -8.04 38.61
C PHE A 35 -13.72 -8.34 37.85
N SER A 36 -13.35 -9.61 37.72
CA SER A 36 -12.56 -10.03 36.57
C SER A 36 -13.52 -10.13 35.37
N ASN A 37 -13.23 -9.41 34.28
CA ASN A 37 -13.93 -9.45 32.98
C ASN A 37 -15.10 -8.46 32.76
N LEU A 38 -14.95 -7.18 33.11
CA LEU A 38 -15.86 -6.12 32.62
C LEU A 38 -15.56 -5.79 31.14
N LEU A 39 -16.55 -5.98 30.26
CA LEU A 39 -16.49 -5.55 28.85
C LEU A 39 -17.28 -4.24 28.69
N ILE A 40 -16.60 -3.18 28.22
CA ILE A 40 -17.22 -1.89 27.90
C ILE A 40 -17.16 -1.70 26.38
N GLN A 41 -18.32 -1.59 25.73
CA GLN A 41 -18.43 -1.23 24.32
C GLN A 41 -18.80 0.25 24.20
N ILE A 42 -18.06 0.98 23.35
CA ILE A 42 -18.29 2.41 23.07
C ILE A 42 -18.46 2.56 21.56
N ASP A 43 -19.64 2.97 21.12
CA ASP A 43 -19.91 3.26 19.71
C ASP A 43 -19.62 4.74 19.42
N ILE A 44 -18.74 5.02 18.46
CA ILE A 44 -18.35 6.38 18.08
C ILE A 44 -18.84 6.65 16.66
N MET A 45 -19.74 7.63 16.52
CA MET A 45 -20.16 8.14 15.21
C MET A 45 -19.29 9.35 14.83
N ARG A 46 -18.66 9.28 13.66
CA ARG A 46 -17.88 10.38 13.10
C ARG A 46 -18.36 10.68 11.67
N PRO A 47 -18.92 11.87 11.41
CA PRO A 47 -19.16 12.30 10.03
C PRO A 47 -17.80 12.49 9.34
N GLU A 48 -17.62 11.85 8.19
CA GLU A 48 -16.42 11.99 7.38
C GLU A 48 -16.81 12.71 6.09
N ALA A 49 -16.26 13.92 5.90
CA ALA A 49 -16.47 14.70 4.70
C ALA A 49 -15.64 14.16 3.53
N LEU A 50 -16.04 14.50 2.30
CA LEU A 50 -15.20 14.29 1.13
C LEU A 50 -13.92 15.11 1.25
N GLY A 51 -12.79 14.47 0.96
CA GLY A 51 -11.47 15.07 1.07
C GLY A 51 -10.59 14.69 -0.13
N ILE A 52 -9.41 15.31 -0.18
CA ILE A 52 -8.38 14.97 -1.17
C ILE A 52 -8.00 13.49 -1.02
N GLY A 53 -7.93 12.79 -2.16
CA GLY A 53 -7.66 11.37 -2.23
C GLY A 53 -8.87 10.45 -2.01
N CYS A 54 -10.07 10.98 -1.73
CA CYS A 54 -11.28 10.18 -1.75
C CYS A 54 -11.60 9.71 -3.17
N LYS A 55 -12.09 8.48 -3.30
CA LYS A 55 -12.52 7.92 -4.58
C LYS A 55 -13.99 8.23 -4.84
N LEU A 56 -14.26 8.75 -6.03
CA LEU A 56 -15.59 9.03 -6.55
C LEU A 56 -15.84 8.19 -7.80
N THR A 57 -17.10 7.90 -8.11
CA THR A 57 -17.47 7.30 -9.39
C THR A 57 -18.79 7.87 -9.88
N GLY A 58 -18.91 8.12 -11.18
CA GLY A 58 -20.24 8.24 -11.79
C GLY A 58 -20.86 6.88 -12.04
N ARG A 59 -22.10 6.89 -12.53
CA ARG A 59 -22.91 5.68 -12.82
C ARG A 59 -22.32 4.81 -13.93
N HIS A 60 -21.53 5.41 -14.81
CA HIS A 60 -20.97 4.76 -16.01
C HIS A 60 -19.53 4.24 -15.80
N GLY A 61 -19.10 4.03 -14.55
CA GLY A 61 -17.77 3.46 -14.26
C GLY A 61 -16.60 4.44 -14.42
N ASN A 62 -16.87 5.74 -14.54
CA ASN A 62 -15.91 6.84 -14.57
C ASN A 62 -15.31 7.12 -13.18
N LYS A 63 -14.63 6.12 -12.62
CA LYS A 63 -13.93 6.19 -11.32
C LYS A 63 -12.81 7.22 -11.38
N SER A 64 -12.78 8.09 -10.37
CA SER A 64 -11.84 9.19 -10.22
C SER A 64 -11.42 9.36 -8.76
N VAL A 65 -10.34 10.13 -8.53
CA VAL A 65 -9.84 10.48 -7.20
C VAL A 65 -9.89 12.00 -7.09
N VAL A 66 -10.39 12.53 -5.97
CA VAL A 66 -10.39 13.97 -5.70
C VAL A 66 -8.94 14.48 -5.62
N SER A 67 -8.55 15.36 -6.54
CA SER A 67 -7.19 15.91 -6.60
C SER A 67 -7.05 17.20 -5.81
N LYS A 68 -8.05 18.10 -5.90
CA LYS A 68 -8.07 19.41 -5.24
C LYS A 68 -9.50 19.80 -4.88
N ILE A 69 -9.63 20.55 -3.79
CA ILE A 69 -10.88 21.22 -3.39
C ILE A 69 -10.61 22.71 -3.51
N LEU A 70 -11.41 23.41 -4.29
CA LEU A 70 -11.29 24.85 -4.53
C LEU A 70 -12.42 25.58 -3.78
N PRO A 71 -12.16 26.80 -3.29
CA PRO A 71 -13.22 27.66 -2.79
C PRO A 71 -14.10 28.16 -3.95
N ASP A 72 -15.36 28.50 -3.65
CA ASP A 72 -16.38 28.85 -4.65
C ASP A 72 -15.99 30.06 -5.51
N ASP A 73 -15.23 31.02 -4.98
CA ASP A 73 -14.73 32.18 -5.71
C ASP A 73 -13.75 31.80 -6.84
N GLN A 74 -13.02 30.70 -6.69
CA GLN A 74 -12.08 30.18 -7.70
C GLN A 74 -12.74 29.20 -8.68
N MET A 75 -13.96 28.75 -8.41
CA MET A 75 -14.69 27.84 -9.29
C MET A 75 -15.25 28.59 -10.51
N PRO A 76 -15.32 27.95 -11.68
CA PRO A 76 -15.98 28.54 -12.84
C PRO A 76 -17.47 28.82 -12.57
N ARG A 77 -17.98 29.92 -13.13
CA ARG A 77 -19.37 30.36 -12.94
C ARG A 77 -20.04 30.62 -14.27
N THR A 78 -21.31 30.28 -14.38
CA THR A 78 -22.12 30.65 -15.54
C THR A 78 -22.54 32.11 -15.50
N LYS A 79 -23.01 32.65 -16.63
CA LYS A 79 -23.51 34.03 -16.73
C LYS A 79 -24.62 34.37 -15.74
N ASP A 80 -25.45 33.39 -15.37
CA ASP A 80 -26.51 33.53 -14.37
C ASP A 80 -26.00 33.39 -12.92
N GLY A 81 -24.69 33.28 -12.71
CA GLY A 81 -24.04 33.28 -11.40
C GLY A 81 -23.90 31.92 -10.72
N ARG A 82 -24.46 30.85 -11.31
CA ARG A 82 -24.33 29.49 -10.78
C ARG A 82 -22.86 29.04 -10.83
N VAL A 83 -22.40 28.49 -9.71
CA VAL A 83 -21.04 27.98 -9.54
C VAL A 83 -21.00 26.53 -9.99
N VAL A 84 -20.01 26.17 -10.79
CA VAL A 84 -19.75 24.76 -11.16
C VAL A 84 -19.15 24.05 -9.95
N GLU A 85 -19.71 22.89 -9.57
CA GLU A 85 -19.28 22.17 -8.36
C GLU A 85 -18.16 21.15 -8.61
N LEU A 86 -18.12 20.56 -9.81
CA LEU A 86 -17.17 19.51 -10.16
C LEU A 86 -16.56 19.76 -11.54
N LEU A 87 -15.23 19.75 -11.60
CA LEU A 87 -14.48 19.83 -12.85
C LEU A 87 -13.94 18.44 -13.20
N VAL A 88 -14.36 17.92 -14.35
CA VAL A 88 -13.94 16.61 -14.87
C VAL A 88 -13.07 16.77 -16.10
N ASN A 89 -12.13 15.84 -16.30
CA ASN A 89 -11.31 15.81 -17.51
C ASN A 89 -11.98 14.93 -18.58
N ASN A 90 -12.49 15.56 -19.64
CA ASN A 90 -13.17 14.86 -20.73
C ASN A 90 -12.27 13.93 -21.54
N LEU A 91 -10.95 14.13 -21.52
CA LEU A 91 -10.01 13.19 -22.17
C LEU A 91 -10.07 11.79 -21.57
N ALA A 92 -10.41 11.68 -20.28
CA ALA A 92 -10.56 10.38 -19.61
C ALA A 92 -11.72 9.55 -20.19
N ILE A 93 -12.69 10.21 -20.82
CA ILE A 93 -13.88 9.59 -21.42
C ILE A 93 -13.53 9.04 -22.80
N ILE A 94 -12.86 9.86 -23.64
CA ILE A 94 -12.44 9.49 -24.99
C ILE A 94 -11.47 8.29 -24.94
N ASN A 95 -10.47 8.35 -24.05
CA ASN A 95 -9.45 7.29 -23.94
C ASN A 95 -10.01 5.94 -23.47
N ARG A 96 -11.21 5.92 -22.87
CA ARG A 96 -11.87 4.69 -22.41
C ARG A 96 -13.03 4.28 -23.31
N THR A 97 -13.38 5.08 -24.33
CA THR A 97 -14.54 4.83 -25.21
C THR A 97 -15.87 4.66 -24.44
N ILE A 98 -16.04 5.41 -23.34
CA ILE A 98 -17.27 5.34 -22.52
C ILE A 98 -18.15 6.55 -22.81
N GLY A 99 -19.16 6.45 -23.69
CA GLY A 99 -20.03 7.59 -24.01
C GLY A 99 -21.01 8.02 -22.91
N GLY A 100 -21.34 7.09 -21.99
CA GLY A 100 -22.38 7.28 -20.97
C GLY A 100 -22.30 8.58 -20.15
N PRO A 101 -21.14 8.95 -19.55
CA PRO A 101 -21.02 10.19 -18.79
C PRO A 101 -21.39 11.44 -19.59
N ILE A 102 -20.98 11.51 -20.87
CA ILE A 102 -21.29 12.66 -21.74
C ILE A 102 -22.79 12.66 -22.08
N PHE A 103 -23.39 11.49 -22.29
CA PHE A 103 -24.82 11.37 -22.53
C PHE A 103 -25.65 11.82 -21.33
N GLU A 104 -25.28 11.39 -20.12
CA GLU A 104 -25.92 11.82 -18.87
C GLU A 104 -25.79 13.34 -18.68
N GLU A 105 -24.58 13.89 -18.80
CA GLU A 105 -24.33 15.32 -18.69
C GLU A 105 -25.16 16.11 -19.71
N SER A 106 -25.12 15.69 -20.98
CA SER A 106 -25.85 16.38 -22.06
C SER A 106 -27.36 16.32 -21.87
N GLN A 107 -27.89 15.17 -21.43
CA GLN A 107 -29.31 15.01 -21.16
C GLN A 107 -29.79 15.89 -20.02
N ASN A 108 -29.02 15.92 -18.93
CA ASN A 108 -29.35 16.73 -17.77
C ASN A 108 -29.20 18.22 -18.09
N PHE A 109 -28.23 18.60 -18.92
CA PHE A 109 -28.12 19.94 -19.48
C PHE A 109 -29.37 20.33 -20.28
N CYS A 110 -29.81 19.50 -21.23
CA CYS A 110 -31.03 19.75 -22.00
C CYS A 110 -32.26 19.90 -21.08
N SER A 111 -32.35 19.08 -20.03
CA SER A 111 -33.45 19.13 -19.06
C SER A 111 -33.45 20.42 -18.24
N ALA A 112 -32.27 20.86 -17.78
CA ALA A 112 -32.13 22.14 -17.07
C ALA A 112 -32.50 23.33 -17.96
N MET A 113 -32.08 23.31 -19.23
CA MET A 113 -32.46 24.34 -20.21
C MET A 113 -33.97 24.31 -20.50
N ALA A 114 -34.59 23.13 -20.59
CA ALA A 114 -36.03 22.99 -20.76
C ALA A 114 -36.81 23.58 -19.57
N VAL A 115 -36.34 23.38 -18.34
CA VAL A 115 -36.92 24.02 -17.15
C VAL A 115 -36.78 25.54 -17.21
N LYS A 116 -35.61 26.07 -17.60
CA LYS A 116 -35.41 27.53 -17.79
C LYS A 116 -36.40 28.08 -18.82
N HIS A 117 -36.60 27.39 -19.95
CA HIS A 117 -37.57 27.77 -20.97
C HIS A 117 -39.02 27.75 -20.44
N MET A 118 -39.39 26.71 -19.69
CA MET A 118 -40.72 26.63 -19.04
C MET A 118 -40.98 27.79 -18.07
N LYS A 119 -39.96 28.24 -17.33
CA LYS A 119 -40.06 29.34 -16.37
C LYS A 119 -40.17 30.71 -17.06
N ASN A 120 -39.33 30.94 -18.06
CA ASN A 120 -39.13 32.29 -18.63
C ASN A 120 -40.02 32.58 -19.84
N ASP A 121 -40.27 31.58 -20.69
CA ASP A 121 -40.85 31.78 -22.01
C ASP A 121 -42.30 31.27 -22.11
N LEU A 122 -42.67 30.25 -21.33
CA LEU A 122 -44.02 29.67 -21.33
C LEU A 122 -44.91 30.28 -20.25
N LYS A 123 -46.10 30.76 -20.64
CA LYS A 123 -47.00 31.53 -19.76
C LYS A 123 -48.10 30.67 -19.14
N THR A 124 -48.72 29.79 -19.92
CA THR A 124 -49.89 29.04 -19.46
C THR A 124 -49.51 27.65 -18.94
N LEU A 125 -50.30 27.14 -18.00
CA LEU A 125 -50.17 25.78 -17.48
C LEU A 125 -50.28 24.73 -18.60
N LYS A 126 -51.16 24.97 -19.58
CA LYS A 126 -51.40 24.07 -20.70
C LYS A 126 -50.19 24.01 -21.65
N GLU A 127 -49.58 25.16 -21.96
CA GLU A 127 -48.35 25.22 -22.76
C GLU A 127 -47.21 24.49 -22.06
N ARG A 128 -47.01 24.74 -20.76
CA ARG A 128 -45.97 24.08 -19.96
C ARG A 128 -46.14 22.57 -19.92
N GLY A 129 -47.35 22.08 -19.68
CA GLY A 129 -47.65 20.64 -19.68
C GLY A 129 -47.42 19.99 -21.05
N ASN A 130 -47.93 20.59 -22.12
CA ASN A 130 -47.74 20.08 -23.47
C ASN A 130 -46.25 19.98 -23.84
N PHE A 131 -45.50 21.05 -23.58
CA PHE A 131 -44.05 21.09 -23.82
C PHE A 131 -43.31 20.03 -23.00
N LEU A 132 -43.60 19.91 -21.69
CA LEU A 132 -42.94 18.96 -20.80
C LEU A 132 -43.08 17.52 -21.31
N PHE A 133 -44.31 17.09 -21.63
CA PHE A 133 -44.52 15.71 -22.09
C PHE A 133 -43.98 15.47 -23.49
N GLU A 134 -44.02 16.47 -24.37
CA GLU A 134 -43.35 16.41 -25.67
C GLU A 134 -41.82 16.24 -25.52
N PHE A 135 -41.19 17.04 -24.67
CA PHE A 135 -39.76 16.96 -24.36
C PHE A 135 -39.37 15.60 -23.78
N ILE A 136 -40.10 15.11 -22.79
CA ILE A 136 -39.87 13.77 -22.21
C ILE A 136 -40.02 12.69 -23.28
N SER A 137 -41.01 12.82 -24.17
CA SER A 137 -41.27 11.83 -25.22
C SER A 137 -40.15 11.74 -26.26
N MET A 138 -39.35 12.80 -26.44
CA MET A 138 -38.17 12.75 -27.32
C MET A 138 -37.08 11.81 -26.79
N PHE A 139 -36.94 11.69 -25.48
CA PHE A 139 -36.01 10.74 -24.86
C PHE A 139 -36.65 9.36 -24.66
N ASN A 140 -37.89 9.34 -24.15
CA ASN A 140 -38.64 8.13 -23.85
C ASN A 140 -40.14 8.33 -24.11
N GLU A 141 -40.60 7.92 -25.28
CA GLU A 141 -42.00 8.07 -25.70
C GLU A 141 -42.97 7.36 -24.76
N ARG A 142 -42.61 6.17 -24.28
CA ARG A 142 -43.45 5.41 -23.32
C ARG A 142 -43.63 6.20 -22.02
N GLN A 143 -42.54 6.75 -21.49
CA GLN A 143 -42.59 7.58 -20.29
C GLN A 143 -43.46 8.82 -20.52
N GLY A 144 -43.24 9.55 -21.61
CA GLY A 144 -43.99 10.77 -21.91
C GLY A 144 -45.50 10.52 -22.05
N ARG A 145 -45.90 9.45 -22.76
CA ARG A 145 -47.31 9.04 -22.88
C ARG A 145 -47.94 8.67 -21.54
N MET A 146 -47.24 7.86 -20.74
CA MET A 146 -47.74 7.45 -19.42
C MET A 146 -47.90 8.66 -18.48
N MET A 147 -46.89 9.52 -18.39
CA MET A 147 -46.93 10.70 -17.53
C MET A 147 -48.01 11.69 -17.98
N LYS A 148 -48.20 11.88 -19.29
CA LYS A 148 -49.27 12.72 -19.82
C LYS A 148 -50.66 12.19 -19.44
N LYS A 149 -50.88 10.87 -19.58
CA LYS A 149 -52.16 10.25 -19.19
C LYS A 149 -52.47 10.51 -17.71
N THR A 150 -51.51 10.25 -16.84
CA THR A 150 -51.67 10.53 -15.40
C THR A 150 -51.89 12.02 -15.14
N TYR A 151 -51.17 12.91 -15.82
CA TYR A 151 -51.36 14.34 -15.68
C TYR A 151 -52.76 14.80 -16.13
N ASP A 152 -53.31 14.25 -17.20
CA ASP A 152 -54.63 14.64 -17.72
C ASP A 152 -55.75 14.30 -16.73
N GLU A 153 -55.60 13.23 -15.95
CA GLU A 153 -56.51 12.78 -14.88
C GLU A 153 -56.47 13.70 -13.64
N LEU A 154 -55.44 14.53 -13.47
CA LEU A 154 -55.30 15.43 -12.32
C LEU A 154 -56.29 16.62 -12.37
N THR A 155 -56.66 17.09 -11.19
CA THR A 155 -57.40 18.34 -11.01
C THR A 155 -56.56 19.55 -11.42
N THR A 156 -57.18 20.71 -11.59
CA THR A 156 -56.45 21.94 -11.98
C THR A 156 -55.44 22.37 -10.92
N SER A 157 -55.73 22.16 -9.64
CA SER A 157 -54.81 22.46 -8.54
C SER A 157 -53.61 21.53 -8.56
N GLU A 158 -53.83 20.22 -8.70
CA GLU A 158 -52.75 19.21 -8.76
C GLU A 158 -51.89 19.38 -10.02
N LYS A 159 -52.47 19.75 -11.16
CA LYS A 159 -51.71 20.07 -12.38
C LYS A 159 -50.76 21.25 -12.16
N LYS A 160 -51.22 22.27 -11.43
CA LYS A 160 -50.39 23.42 -11.07
C LYS A 160 -49.23 22.99 -10.17
N GLU A 161 -49.52 22.27 -9.09
CA GLU A 161 -48.50 21.74 -8.17
C GLU A 161 -47.49 20.84 -8.89
N TYR A 162 -47.95 19.98 -9.80
CA TYR A 162 -47.08 19.11 -10.59
C TYR A 162 -46.09 19.91 -11.45
N ILE A 163 -46.59 20.90 -12.21
CA ILE A 163 -45.74 21.72 -13.08
C ILE A 163 -44.81 22.62 -12.26
N GLU A 164 -45.28 23.19 -11.15
CA GLU A 164 -44.45 23.96 -10.22
C GLU A 164 -43.34 23.07 -9.61
N GLY A 165 -43.67 21.85 -9.19
CA GLY A 165 -42.68 20.89 -8.70
C GLY A 165 -41.64 20.49 -9.73
N VAL A 166 -42.00 20.36 -11.01
CA VAL A 166 -41.03 20.11 -12.09
C VAL A 166 -40.15 21.33 -12.35
N MET A 167 -40.72 22.53 -12.29
CA MET A 167 -39.97 23.76 -12.50
C MET A 167 -38.99 24.02 -11.34
N ASP A 168 -39.40 23.80 -10.09
CA ASP A 168 -38.57 24.04 -8.92
C ASP A 168 -37.60 22.90 -8.62
N GLY A 169 -37.92 21.68 -9.08
CA GLY A 169 -37.06 20.51 -9.03
C GLY A 169 -36.39 20.20 -10.36
N HIS A 170 -36.48 18.94 -10.77
CA HIS A 170 -35.83 18.42 -11.99
C HIS A 170 -36.83 17.65 -12.85
N ILE A 171 -36.57 17.60 -14.16
CA ILE A 171 -37.23 16.66 -15.06
C ILE A 171 -36.57 15.29 -14.90
N TYR A 172 -37.28 14.34 -14.30
CA TYR A 172 -36.81 12.97 -14.18
C TYR A 172 -37.03 12.20 -15.47
N LEU A 173 -35.94 11.76 -16.10
CA LEU A 173 -35.97 11.00 -17.35
C LEU A 173 -35.48 9.57 -17.11
N ASN A 174 -36.24 8.60 -17.63
CA ASN A 174 -35.91 7.19 -17.57
C ASN A 174 -35.18 6.77 -18.85
N MET A 175 -33.86 6.53 -18.75
CA MET A 175 -33.10 5.88 -19.82
C MET A 175 -33.28 4.36 -19.73
N MET A 176 -33.76 3.73 -20.82
CA MET A 176 -33.91 2.29 -20.82
C MET A 176 -32.56 1.61 -21.11
N PRO A 177 -32.10 0.67 -20.26
CA PRO A 177 -30.78 0.06 -20.42
C PRO A 177 -30.69 -0.91 -21.62
N VAL A 178 -31.80 -1.56 -21.98
CA VAL A 178 -31.92 -2.51 -23.10
C VAL A 178 -33.31 -2.34 -23.71
N GLY A 179 -33.42 -2.40 -25.04
CA GLY A 179 -34.70 -2.33 -25.75
C GLY A 179 -35.15 -0.91 -26.11
N GLU A 180 -34.22 0.04 -26.27
CA GLU A 180 -34.56 1.29 -26.96
C GLU A 180 -34.61 1.08 -28.47
N ASP A 181 -35.67 1.57 -29.11
CA ASP A 181 -35.86 1.49 -30.57
C ASP A 181 -34.81 2.28 -31.35
N ARG A 182 -34.19 3.28 -30.70
CA ARG A 182 -33.19 4.16 -31.31
C ARG A 182 -32.10 4.52 -30.30
N PRO A 183 -30.81 4.52 -30.72
CA PRO A 183 -29.71 4.89 -29.84
C PRO A 183 -29.87 6.29 -29.24
N PHE A 184 -29.55 6.41 -27.95
CA PHE A 184 -29.67 7.63 -27.16
C PHE A 184 -28.99 8.85 -27.81
N PHE A 185 -27.81 8.65 -28.40
CA PHE A 185 -27.07 9.70 -29.11
C PHE A 185 -27.92 10.42 -30.16
N TYR A 186 -28.70 9.68 -30.96
CA TYR A 186 -29.52 10.27 -32.01
C TYR A 186 -30.75 10.99 -31.46
N LYS A 187 -31.33 10.51 -30.36
CA LYS A 187 -32.42 11.22 -29.67
C LYS A 187 -31.93 12.56 -29.14
N LEU A 188 -30.74 12.58 -28.55
CA LEU A 188 -30.10 13.81 -28.08
C LEU A 188 -29.82 14.79 -29.24
N LEU A 189 -29.35 14.30 -30.38
CA LEU A 189 -29.18 15.13 -31.58
C LEU A 189 -30.50 15.74 -32.06
N ASP A 190 -31.60 14.99 -32.02
CA ASP A 190 -32.91 15.50 -32.42
C ASP A 190 -33.41 16.61 -31.47
N VAL A 191 -33.13 16.49 -30.17
CA VAL A 191 -33.40 17.55 -29.17
C VAL A 191 -32.61 18.81 -29.53
N TYR A 192 -31.32 18.71 -29.80
CA TYR A 192 -30.50 19.86 -30.22
C TYR A 192 -30.93 20.47 -31.57
N LYS A 193 -31.42 19.64 -32.50
CA LYS A 193 -31.94 20.13 -33.79
C LYS A 193 -33.28 20.84 -33.64
N LYS A 194 -34.14 20.35 -32.76
CA LYS A 194 -35.49 20.87 -32.56
C LYS A 194 -35.51 22.16 -31.74
N TYR A 195 -34.68 22.22 -30.70
CA TYR A 195 -34.63 23.35 -29.77
C TYR A 195 -33.34 24.14 -29.97
N ASP A 196 -33.42 25.14 -30.84
CA ASP A 196 -32.28 26.00 -31.20
C ASP A 196 -31.72 26.80 -30.02
N TRP A 197 -32.52 27.03 -28.98
CA TRP A 197 -32.13 27.73 -27.75
C TRP A 197 -31.34 26.86 -26.77
N ILE A 198 -31.23 25.55 -26.97
CA ILE A 198 -30.34 24.68 -26.19
C ILE A 198 -28.91 24.84 -26.73
N LYS A 199 -28.20 25.86 -26.23
CA LYS A 199 -26.83 26.20 -26.63
C LYS A 199 -25.87 26.16 -25.44
N PRO A 200 -24.58 25.86 -25.65
CA PRO A 200 -23.60 25.83 -24.57
C PRO A 200 -23.51 27.21 -23.88
N GLU A 201 -23.33 27.19 -22.56
CA GLU A 201 -23.33 28.37 -21.70
C GLU A 201 -21.95 29.08 -21.70
N GLU A 202 -21.98 30.40 -21.45
CA GLU A 202 -20.78 31.20 -21.20
C GLU A 202 -20.29 30.96 -19.78
N ILE A 203 -18.99 30.70 -19.63
CA ILE A 203 -18.34 30.43 -18.36
C ILE A 203 -17.31 31.52 -18.05
N TYR A 204 -17.35 32.01 -16.82
CA TYR A 204 -16.44 32.99 -16.26
C TYR A 204 -15.57 32.32 -15.21
N ILE A 205 -14.28 32.63 -15.18
CA ILE A 205 -13.34 32.17 -14.15
C ILE A 205 -12.72 33.39 -13.48
N HIS A 206 -12.76 33.43 -12.16
CA HIS A 206 -12.09 34.48 -11.40
C HIS A 206 -10.58 34.23 -11.36
N ARG A 207 -9.79 35.07 -12.04
CA ARG A 207 -8.32 35.02 -12.00
C ARG A 207 -7.74 36.41 -12.11
N PHE A 208 -6.64 36.64 -11.39
CA PHE A 208 -5.94 37.93 -11.36
C PHE A 208 -6.84 39.10 -10.90
N GLY A 209 -7.74 38.84 -9.96
CA GLY A 209 -8.64 39.86 -9.39
C GLY A 209 -9.78 40.30 -10.31
N ARG A 210 -10.05 39.57 -11.40
CA ARG A 210 -11.15 39.85 -12.33
C ARG A 210 -11.79 38.58 -12.87
N ASP A 211 -13.03 38.70 -13.33
CA ASP A 211 -13.73 37.61 -14.00
C ASP A 211 -13.35 37.60 -15.48
N ILE A 212 -12.88 36.44 -15.94
CA ILE A 212 -12.40 36.25 -17.31
C ILE A 212 -13.33 35.24 -17.99
N LEU A 213 -13.97 35.66 -19.09
CA LEU A 213 -14.76 34.79 -19.95
C LEU A 213 -13.85 33.74 -20.62
N THR A 214 -14.24 32.47 -20.56
CA THR A 214 -13.52 31.38 -21.25
C THR A 214 -13.69 31.47 -22.76
N LEU A 215 -12.65 31.09 -23.52
CA LEU A 215 -12.70 31.11 -24.98
C LEU A 215 -13.79 30.21 -25.57
N GLN A 216 -14.05 29.08 -24.92
CA GLN A 216 -15.07 28.13 -25.34
C GLN A 216 -16.26 28.17 -24.38
N ARG A 217 -17.45 28.19 -24.95
CA ARG A 217 -18.71 27.90 -24.25
C ARG A 217 -18.78 26.40 -23.96
N GLN A 218 -19.41 26.01 -22.86
CA GLN A 218 -19.52 24.59 -22.49
C GLN A 218 -20.94 24.18 -22.12
N TYR A 219 -21.21 22.89 -22.26
CA TYR A 219 -22.41 22.25 -21.75
C TYR A 219 -22.16 21.90 -20.28
N ILE A 220 -23.00 22.40 -19.37
CA ILE A 220 -22.84 22.20 -17.93
C ILE A 220 -24.05 21.44 -17.41
N GLY A 221 -23.93 20.12 -17.44
CA GLY A 221 -24.96 19.21 -16.93
C GLY A 221 -24.67 18.75 -15.52
N GLU A 222 -25.73 18.48 -14.77
CA GLU A 222 -25.59 17.72 -13.53
C GLU A 222 -25.23 16.28 -13.85
N MET A 223 -24.39 15.67 -13.01
CA MET A 223 -24.04 14.26 -13.12
C MET A 223 -24.19 13.59 -11.75
N TYR A 224 -24.73 12.38 -11.75
CA TYR A 224 -24.85 11.61 -10.52
C TYR A 224 -23.50 11.00 -10.13
N ILE A 225 -22.99 11.43 -8.97
CA ILE A 225 -21.69 10.99 -8.43
C ILE A 225 -21.89 10.25 -7.11
N VAL A 226 -21.21 9.11 -7.00
CA VAL A 226 -21.17 8.26 -5.81
C VAL A 226 -19.81 8.38 -5.14
N ALA A 227 -19.82 8.71 -3.86
CA ALA A 227 -18.64 8.60 -3.00
C ALA A 227 -18.37 7.13 -2.64
N LEU A 228 -17.18 6.64 -2.95
CA LEU A 228 -16.79 5.28 -2.63
C LEU A 228 -16.17 5.19 -1.23
N LYS A 229 -16.26 3.99 -0.61
CA LYS A 229 -15.70 3.72 0.72
C LYS A 229 -14.17 3.87 0.84
N GLN A 230 -13.46 4.00 -0.28
CA GLN A 230 -12.02 4.18 -0.28
C GLN A 230 -11.66 5.65 -0.04
N THR A 231 -11.18 5.93 1.16
CA THR A 231 -10.63 7.23 1.57
C THR A 231 -9.10 7.23 1.45
N SER A 232 -8.50 8.42 1.44
CA SER A 232 -7.05 8.60 1.46
C SER A 232 -6.40 7.95 2.70
N LYS A 233 -7.08 8.00 3.84
CA LYS A 233 -6.61 7.40 5.11
C LYS A 233 -6.40 5.89 5.01
N LYS A 234 -7.26 5.17 4.28
CA LYS A 234 -7.21 3.70 4.20
C LYS A 234 -5.95 3.18 3.49
N GLY A 235 -5.42 3.94 2.54
CA GLY A 235 -4.23 3.57 1.77
C GLY A 235 -2.92 4.08 2.37
N PHE A 236 -2.98 4.97 3.36
CA PHE A 236 -1.79 5.60 3.94
C PHE A 236 -1.13 4.70 4.97
N SER A 237 0.16 4.41 4.80
CA SER A 237 0.98 3.70 5.76
C SER A 237 2.39 4.29 5.77
N VAL A 238 2.93 4.56 6.95
CA VAL A 238 4.30 5.05 7.12
C VAL A 238 4.90 4.46 8.39
N ARG A 239 6.16 4.05 8.32
CA ARG A 239 6.89 3.48 9.46
C ARG A 239 8.33 3.99 9.42
N GLY A 240 8.82 4.46 10.56
CA GLY A 240 10.25 4.66 10.82
C GLY A 240 10.86 3.35 11.33
N MET A 241 11.12 3.26 12.63
CA MET A 241 11.39 1.98 13.31
C MET A 241 10.10 1.46 13.96
N GLY A 242 9.92 0.14 13.96
CA GLY A 242 8.73 -0.50 14.50
C GLY A 242 9.01 -1.86 15.12
N ALA A 243 7.94 -2.54 15.52
CA ALA A 243 8.02 -3.86 16.14
C ALA A 243 8.69 -4.89 15.21
N VAL A 244 9.43 -5.80 15.83
CA VAL A 244 10.04 -6.96 15.21
C VAL A 244 9.41 -8.21 15.78
N ASN A 245 9.33 -9.25 14.97
CA ASN A 245 8.87 -10.56 15.45
C ASN A 245 9.94 -11.25 16.31
N ASN A 246 9.60 -12.39 16.90
CA ASN A 246 10.53 -13.21 17.69
C ASN A 246 11.75 -13.69 16.90
N LYS A 247 11.65 -13.72 15.56
CA LYS A 247 12.78 -14.04 14.67
C LYS A 247 13.71 -12.84 14.45
N GLY A 248 13.41 -11.67 15.01
CA GLY A 248 14.20 -10.46 14.86
C GLY A 248 14.06 -9.78 13.50
N LEU A 249 12.95 -10.02 12.77
CA LEU A 249 12.65 -9.40 11.47
C LEU A 249 11.49 -8.40 11.62
N PRO A 250 11.43 -7.35 10.78
CA PRO A 250 10.28 -6.44 10.75
C PRO A 250 8.97 -7.19 10.53
N GLU A 251 7.94 -6.81 11.30
CA GLU A 251 6.60 -7.40 11.19
C GLU A 251 5.52 -6.35 10.94
N ARG A 252 4.48 -6.73 10.21
CA ARG A 252 3.30 -5.91 9.92
C ARG A 252 2.57 -5.52 11.21
N SER A 253 2.31 -4.23 11.36
CA SER A 253 1.51 -3.69 12.47
C SER A 253 0.03 -3.73 12.15
N TYR A 254 -0.76 -4.39 13.00
CA TYR A 254 -2.22 -4.38 12.92
C TYR A 254 -2.89 -3.40 13.87
N LYS A 255 -2.11 -2.62 14.63
CA LYS A 255 -2.60 -1.71 15.68
C LYS A 255 -3.59 -0.67 15.16
N ASN A 256 -3.39 -0.16 13.95
CA ASN A 256 -4.34 0.77 13.33
C ASN A 256 -5.70 0.12 13.04
N LYS A 257 -5.72 -1.15 12.60
CA LYS A 257 -6.97 -1.89 12.36
C LYS A 257 -7.72 -2.15 13.67
N SER A 258 -6.99 -2.33 14.77
CA SER A 258 -7.53 -2.46 16.11
C SER A 258 -7.77 -1.11 16.81
N HIS A 259 -7.71 0.01 16.07
CA HIS A 259 -7.94 1.36 16.59
C HIS A 259 -6.98 1.83 17.71
N MET A 260 -5.83 1.16 17.87
CA MET A 260 -4.80 1.52 18.86
C MET A 260 -3.84 2.61 18.36
N GLU A 261 -3.75 2.80 17.04
CA GLU A 261 -2.90 3.82 16.41
C GLU A 261 -3.71 4.62 15.38
N ARG A 262 -3.45 5.93 15.28
CA ARG A 262 -4.17 6.83 14.37
C ARG A 262 -3.89 6.56 12.90
N TYR A 263 -2.67 6.15 12.55
CA TYR A 263 -2.24 5.86 11.19
C TYR A 263 -1.66 4.45 11.10
N SER A 264 -1.76 3.83 9.93
CA SER A 264 -1.11 2.53 9.70
C SER A 264 0.40 2.70 9.74
N THR A 265 1.04 1.84 10.51
CA THR A 265 2.49 1.68 10.62
C THR A 265 2.95 0.35 10.05
N SER A 266 2.15 -0.23 9.12
CA SER A 266 2.52 -1.44 8.39
C SER A 266 3.69 -1.14 7.46
N ASP A 267 4.68 -2.02 7.49
CA ASP A 267 5.81 -2.04 6.58
C ASP A 267 5.38 -2.39 5.14
N ILE A 268 6.07 -1.79 4.18
CA ILE A 268 5.90 -2.08 2.76
C ILE A 268 6.80 -3.28 2.43
N ARG A 269 6.21 -4.31 1.81
CA ARG A 269 6.97 -5.46 1.35
C ARG A 269 7.83 -5.03 0.17
N PHE A 270 9.15 -5.13 0.33
CA PHE A 270 10.09 -5.06 -0.77
C PHE A 270 10.25 -6.47 -1.36
N GLY A 271 9.72 -6.67 -2.57
CA GLY A 271 9.69 -7.95 -3.26
C GLY A 271 10.85 -8.14 -4.22
N GLU A 272 10.81 -9.26 -4.95
CA GLU A 272 11.86 -9.67 -5.89
C GLU A 272 11.95 -8.71 -7.08
N PHE A 273 10.81 -8.28 -7.63
CA PHE A 273 10.79 -7.30 -8.73
C PHE A 273 11.29 -5.93 -8.29
N GLU A 274 11.05 -5.51 -7.04
CA GLU A 274 11.65 -4.28 -6.52
C GLU A 274 13.18 -4.41 -6.43
N SER A 275 13.72 -5.55 -5.97
CA SER A 275 15.16 -5.82 -5.98
C SER A 275 15.74 -5.77 -7.40
N LEU A 276 15.11 -6.44 -8.36
CA LEU A 276 15.55 -6.44 -9.76
C LEU A 276 15.52 -5.04 -10.38
N ASN A 277 14.47 -4.26 -10.11
CA ASN A 277 14.37 -2.90 -10.60
C ASN A 277 15.44 -1.98 -9.97
N PHE A 278 15.77 -2.20 -8.70
CA PHE A 278 16.81 -1.41 -8.03
C PHE A 278 18.19 -1.72 -8.62
N LEU A 279 18.46 -2.96 -9.00
CA LEU A 279 19.72 -3.36 -9.66
C LEU A 279 19.96 -2.68 -11.02
N VAL A 280 18.95 -2.05 -11.62
CA VAL A 280 19.13 -1.23 -12.85
C VAL A 280 19.95 0.03 -12.57
N GLY A 281 19.86 0.58 -11.36
CA GLY A 281 20.49 1.86 -10.98
C GLY A 281 21.32 1.83 -9.71
N MET A 282 21.31 0.72 -8.97
CA MET A 282 22.09 0.51 -7.75
C MET A 282 22.96 -0.73 -7.94
N SER A 283 24.17 -0.68 -7.39
CA SER A 283 25.04 -1.86 -7.43
C SER A 283 24.55 -2.94 -6.44
N PRO A 284 24.89 -4.22 -6.68
CA PRO A 284 24.46 -5.31 -5.81
C PRO A 284 24.87 -5.13 -4.33
N ASP A 285 26.02 -4.52 -4.08
CA ASP A 285 26.54 -4.23 -2.75
C ASP A 285 25.72 -3.16 -2.01
N GLU A 286 25.32 -2.09 -2.70
CA GLU A 286 24.43 -1.06 -2.13
C GLU A 286 23.05 -1.64 -1.80
N LEU A 287 22.51 -2.51 -2.66
CA LEU A 287 21.24 -3.19 -2.41
C LEU A 287 21.33 -4.17 -1.23
N ALA A 288 22.46 -4.89 -1.09
CA ALA A 288 22.72 -5.76 0.04
C ALA A 288 22.80 -4.98 1.36
N LEU A 289 23.48 -3.83 1.35
CA LEU A 289 23.52 -2.89 2.49
C LEU A 289 22.13 -2.34 2.81
N PHE A 290 21.35 -1.94 1.80
CA PHE A 290 19.97 -1.51 1.98
C PHE A 290 19.13 -2.60 2.68
N HIS A 291 19.24 -3.85 2.23
CA HIS A 291 18.55 -4.97 2.89
C HIS A 291 19.03 -5.20 4.32
N ALA A 292 20.33 -5.11 4.59
CA ALA A 292 20.89 -5.24 5.94
C ALA A 292 20.31 -4.18 6.88
N TYR A 293 20.38 -2.91 6.48
CA TYR A 293 19.97 -1.76 7.29
C TYR A 293 18.48 -1.59 7.47
N TYR A 294 17.64 -2.09 6.56
CA TYR A 294 16.18 -1.94 6.67
C TYR A 294 15.47 -3.22 7.11
N ARG A 295 16.09 -4.41 6.94
CA ARG A 295 15.38 -5.68 7.15
C ARG A 295 16.21 -6.80 7.79
N SER A 296 17.26 -7.27 7.10
CA SER A 296 17.82 -8.60 7.32
C SER A 296 18.79 -8.67 8.50
N ALA A 297 19.45 -7.57 8.88
CA ALA A 297 20.41 -7.56 9.97
C ALA A 297 19.89 -6.73 11.17
N PRO A 298 19.56 -7.36 12.31
CA PRO A 298 19.09 -6.65 13.51
C PRO A 298 20.09 -5.62 14.03
N ASP A 299 21.39 -5.92 13.97
CA ASP A 299 22.43 -5.03 14.47
C ASP A 299 22.61 -3.81 13.56
N ALA A 300 22.62 -4.02 12.24
CA ALA A 300 22.66 -2.93 11.26
C ALA A 300 21.48 -1.97 11.44
N ARG A 301 20.26 -2.50 11.64
CA ARG A 301 19.06 -1.69 11.91
C ARG A 301 19.19 -0.84 13.17
N LYS A 302 19.73 -1.41 14.25
CA LYS A 302 19.94 -0.67 15.51
C LYS A 302 20.98 0.42 15.35
N GLU A 303 22.03 0.15 14.59
CA GLU A 303 23.10 1.10 14.29
C GLU A 303 22.59 2.27 13.44
N LEU A 304 21.88 1.98 12.34
CA LEU A 304 21.22 3.02 11.54
C LEU A 304 20.28 3.89 12.39
N GLY A 305 19.50 3.25 13.28
CA GLY A 305 18.63 3.98 14.21
C GLY A 305 19.38 4.92 15.16
N LYS A 306 20.57 4.53 15.65
CA LYS A 306 21.42 5.40 16.48
C LYS A 306 22.00 6.55 15.66
N GLU A 307 22.38 6.27 14.41
CA GLU A 307 23.04 7.25 13.54
C GLU A 307 22.11 8.33 13.03
N VAL A 308 20.87 7.98 12.71
CA VAL A 308 19.84 8.97 12.40
C VAL A 308 19.59 9.92 13.59
N LEU A 309 19.80 9.47 14.82
CA LEU A 309 19.64 10.27 16.04
C LEU A 309 20.92 10.98 16.49
N ASN A 310 22.06 10.73 15.84
CA ASN A 310 23.34 11.29 16.24
C ASN A 310 23.54 12.68 15.59
N PRO A 311 23.56 13.77 16.37
CA PRO A 311 23.72 15.12 15.85
C PRO A 311 25.11 15.39 15.24
N LYS A 312 26.11 14.53 15.50
CA LYS A 312 27.48 14.66 14.97
C LYS A 312 27.70 13.94 13.63
N GLY A 313 26.66 13.30 13.08
CA GLY A 313 26.61 12.86 11.68
C GLY A 313 27.38 11.59 11.32
N HIS A 314 28.30 11.08 12.14
CA HIS A 314 29.10 9.90 11.76
C HIS A 314 29.44 9.00 12.95
N VAL A 315 29.11 7.71 12.83
CA VAL A 315 29.69 6.61 13.61
C VAL A 315 30.30 5.62 12.65
N LYS A 316 31.39 4.98 13.11
CA LYS A 316 32.14 4.00 12.33
C LYS A 316 31.32 2.73 12.18
N LEU A 317 30.86 2.49 10.95
CA LEU A 317 30.09 1.30 10.58
C LEU A 317 30.87 0.03 10.91
N LYS A 318 30.17 -1.01 11.37
CA LYS A 318 30.77 -2.35 11.48
C LYS A 318 31.15 -2.87 10.11
N LYS A 319 32.26 -3.59 10.04
CA LYS A 319 32.72 -4.26 8.80
C LYS A 319 31.80 -5.40 8.38
N LYS A 320 31.14 -6.08 9.33
CA LYS A 320 30.36 -7.30 9.10
C LYS A 320 29.00 -7.23 9.78
N TYR A 321 27.96 -7.66 9.05
CA TYR A 321 26.61 -7.84 9.57
C TYR A 321 26.10 -9.24 9.28
N ILE A 322 25.51 -9.90 10.27
CA ILE A 322 24.94 -11.23 10.11
C ILE A 322 23.49 -11.11 9.65
N SER A 323 23.19 -11.68 8.47
CA SER A 323 21.83 -11.79 7.97
C SER A 323 21.01 -12.78 8.79
N ARG A 324 19.99 -12.29 9.47
CA ARG A 324 19.05 -13.12 10.24
C ARG A 324 18.29 -14.10 9.36
N VAL A 325 18.01 -13.72 8.11
CA VAL A 325 17.37 -14.60 7.13
C VAL A 325 18.29 -15.78 6.79
N GLY A 326 19.58 -15.51 6.57
CA GLY A 326 20.58 -16.55 6.34
C GLY A 326 20.73 -17.49 7.54
N SER A 327 20.75 -16.95 8.76
CA SER A 327 20.80 -17.78 9.97
C SER A 327 19.56 -18.69 10.11
N ILE A 328 18.36 -18.17 9.83
CA ILE A 328 17.12 -18.96 9.85
C ILE A 328 17.20 -20.10 8.82
N PHE A 329 17.69 -19.80 7.61
CA PHE A 329 17.85 -20.81 6.57
C PHE A 329 18.86 -21.90 6.97
N SER A 330 20.01 -21.52 7.55
CA SER A 330 20.99 -22.49 8.07
C SER A 330 20.39 -23.41 9.14
N VAL A 331 19.58 -22.87 10.06
CA VAL A 331 18.89 -23.69 11.09
C VAL A 331 17.87 -24.65 10.45
N ILE A 332 17.14 -24.20 9.42
CA ILE A 332 16.21 -25.07 8.68
C ILE A 332 16.99 -26.21 7.99
N MET A 333 18.11 -25.92 7.33
CA MET A 333 18.95 -26.95 6.71
C MET A 333 19.47 -27.95 7.75
N LYS A 334 19.92 -27.47 8.91
CA LYS A 334 20.37 -28.33 10.02
C LYS A 334 19.27 -29.27 10.51
N SER A 335 18.02 -28.79 10.59
CA SER A 335 16.88 -29.63 10.97
C SER A 335 16.58 -30.74 9.96
N LEU A 336 17.00 -30.57 8.70
CA LEU A 336 16.89 -31.58 7.64
C LEU A 336 18.10 -32.52 7.58
N GLY A 337 19.07 -32.38 8.48
CA GLY A 337 20.31 -33.16 8.50
C GLY A 337 21.46 -32.56 7.68
N TYR A 338 21.28 -31.37 7.10
CA TYR A 338 22.31 -30.69 6.31
C TYR A 338 22.99 -29.59 7.12
N SER A 339 24.31 -29.57 7.18
CA SER A 339 25.04 -28.42 7.70
C SER A 339 25.32 -27.44 6.55
N MET A 340 25.08 -26.15 6.77
CA MET A 340 25.42 -25.10 5.82
C MET A 340 26.34 -24.11 6.51
N GLN A 341 27.55 -23.96 6.00
CA GLN A 341 28.54 -23.00 6.44
C GLN A 341 28.81 -22.02 5.29
N VAL A 342 28.72 -20.72 5.57
CA VAL A 342 29.13 -19.69 4.62
C VAL A 342 30.58 -19.37 4.95
N VAL A 343 31.48 -19.75 4.06
CA VAL A 343 32.91 -19.49 4.19
C VAL A 343 33.21 -18.32 3.26
N ASP A 344 33.18 -17.11 3.81
CA ASP A 344 33.37 -15.85 3.09
C ASP A 344 34.27 -14.92 3.91
N ASP A 345 35.45 -14.64 3.35
CA ASP A 345 36.55 -13.90 3.98
C ASP A 345 36.95 -12.66 3.20
N GLU A 346 36.29 -12.34 2.08
CA GLU A 346 36.75 -11.21 1.28
C GLU A 346 36.36 -9.84 1.85
N ASP A 347 35.48 -9.76 2.87
CA ASP A 347 34.92 -8.48 3.35
C ASP A 347 34.38 -7.61 2.18
N VAL A 348 34.09 -8.26 1.03
CA VAL A 348 33.72 -7.61 -0.24
C VAL A 348 32.45 -8.27 -0.75
N LEU A 349 31.41 -7.46 -0.91
CA LEU A 349 30.22 -7.84 -1.67
C LEU A 349 30.61 -7.89 -3.16
N LYS A 350 30.79 -9.11 -3.70
CA LYS A 350 31.08 -9.34 -5.12
C LYS A 350 29.90 -10.00 -5.82
N GLU A 351 29.79 -9.77 -7.11
CA GLU A 351 28.97 -10.62 -7.97
C GLU A 351 29.56 -12.03 -7.96
N ILE A 352 28.73 -13.01 -7.62
CA ILE A 352 29.09 -14.41 -7.74
C ILE A 352 29.02 -14.77 -9.22
N ASP A 353 30.15 -15.14 -9.82
CA ASP A 353 30.19 -15.65 -11.19
C ASP A 353 29.58 -17.06 -11.23
N ASP A 354 28.29 -17.11 -11.55
CA ASP A 354 27.47 -18.31 -11.62
C ASP A 354 27.81 -19.22 -12.82
N ARG A 355 28.62 -18.75 -13.78
CA ARG A 355 29.02 -19.55 -14.94
C ARG A 355 30.07 -20.60 -14.62
N HIS A 356 30.82 -20.40 -13.54
CA HIS A 356 31.94 -21.26 -13.18
C HIS A 356 31.74 -22.00 -11.86
N LEU A 357 30.67 -21.71 -11.12
CA LEU A 357 30.31 -22.46 -9.90
C LEU A 357 29.72 -23.82 -10.26
N LYS A 358 30.28 -24.88 -9.68
CA LYS A 358 29.78 -26.24 -9.78
C LYS A 358 29.69 -26.88 -8.41
N VAL A 359 28.91 -27.95 -8.37
CA VAL A 359 28.73 -28.78 -7.17
C VAL A 359 29.82 -29.85 -7.21
N HIS A 360 30.70 -29.82 -6.23
CA HIS A 360 31.77 -30.79 -6.02
C HIS A 360 31.45 -31.58 -4.76
N THR A 361 31.54 -32.91 -4.81
CA THR A 361 31.20 -33.77 -3.67
C THR A 361 32.41 -34.62 -3.35
N GLU A 362 32.94 -34.44 -2.14
CA GLU A 362 34.08 -35.18 -1.64
C GLU A 362 33.69 -36.59 -1.19
N SER A 363 34.73 -37.41 -1.03
CA SER A 363 34.59 -38.82 -0.62
C SER A 363 33.99 -39.03 0.78
N ASP A 364 34.03 -38.02 1.64
CA ASP A 364 33.45 -37.98 2.98
C ASP A 364 31.97 -37.55 3.00
N GLY A 365 31.40 -37.24 1.82
CA GLY A 365 30.01 -36.80 1.66
C GLY A 365 29.80 -35.30 1.84
N VAL A 366 30.87 -34.50 2.00
CA VAL A 366 30.78 -33.04 2.03
C VAL A 366 30.63 -32.51 0.60
N THR A 367 29.68 -31.60 0.40
CA THR A 367 29.42 -30.97 -0.90
C THR A 367 29.80 -29.50 -0.88
N TYR A 368 30.72 -29.11 -1.76
CA TYR A 368 31.15 -27.74 -1.97
C TYR A 368 30.49 -27.16 -3.22
N LEU A 369 29.96 -25.94 -3.12
CA LEU A 369 29.55 -25.14 -4.27
C LEU A 369 30.66 -24.12 -4.53
N CYS A 370 31.59 -24.43 -5.44
CA CYS A 370 32.76 -23.61 -5.71
C CYS A 370 33.18 -23.75 -7.18
N THR A 371 34.22 -23.04 -7.60
CA THR A 371 34.78 -23.16 -8.95
C THR A 371 35.68 -24.40 -9.07
N ASP A 372 35.86 -24.95 -10.28
CA ASP A 372 36.75 -26.10 -10.52
C ASP A 372 38.18 -25.87 -9.97
N TYR A 373 38.66 -24.63 -9.98
CA TYR A 373 39.97 -24.28 -9.44
C TYR A 373 40.00 -24.28 -7.91
N GLN A 374 38.92 -23.83 -7.26
CA GLN A 374 38.78 -23.89 -5.80
C GLN A 374 38.71 -25.35 -5.33
N ASP A 375 37.93 -26.18 -6.01
CA ASP A 375 37.84 -27.61 -5.74
C ASP A 375 39.19 -28.32 -5.87
N PHE A 376 39.91 -28.07 -6.97
CA PHE A 376 41.27 -28.57 -7.14
C PHE A 376 42.21 -28.14 -5.99
N LEU A 377 42.12 -26.90 -5.53
CA LEU A 377 42.91 -26.45 -4.40
C LEU A 377 42.50 -27.17 -3.10
N TYR A 378 41.21 -27.45 -2.89
CA TYR A 378 40.74 -28.21 -1.73
C TYR A 378 41.30 -29.63 -1.71
N GLU A 379 41.17 -30.38 -2.80
CA GLU A 379 41.75 -31.73 -2.91
C GLU A 379 43.26 -31.73 -2.58
N ARG A 380 43.99 -30.71 -3.07
CA ARG A 380 45.43 -30.60 -2.83
C ARG A 380 45.77 -30.25 -1.39
N ILE A 381 45.02 -29.33 -0.78
CA ILE A 381 45.20 -28.96 0.63
C ILE A 381 44.95 -30.17 1.52
N ASP A 382 43.89 -30.93 1.27
CA ASP A 382 43.59 -32.13 2.06
C ASP A 382 44.63 -33.23 1.85
N ALA A 383 45.14 -33.43 0.63
CA ALA A 383 46.26 -34.32 0.39
C ALA A 383 47.54 -33.90 1.16
N VAL A 384 47.91 -32.62 1.09
CA VAL A 384 49.08 -32.06 1.81
C VAL A 384 48.91 -32.16 3.32
N LYS A 385 47.71 -31.88 3.82
CA LYS A 385 47.37 -32.01 5.24
C LYS A 385 47.51 -33.46 5.71
N ASN A 386 46.97 -34.42 4.95
CA ASN A 386 47.07 -35.85 5.28
C ASN A 386 48.53 -36.34 5.23
N GLU A 387 49.34 -35.83 4.30
CA GLU A 387 50.79 -36.12 4.27
C GLU A 387 51.51 -35.58 5.51
N ILE A 388 51.24 -34.32 5.90
CA ILE A 388 51.87 -33.68 7.06
C ILE A 388 51.47 -34.39 8.35
N LEU A 389 50.17 -34.70 8.52
CA LEU A 389 49.66 -35.43 9.68
C LEU A 389 50.17 -36.89 9.72
N GLY A 390 50.47 -37.48 8.56
CA GLY A 390 51.10 -38.79 8.46
C GLY A 390 52.58 -38.80 8.88
N SER A 391 53.29 -37.67 8.73
CA SER A 391 54.70 -37.54 9.14
C SER A 391 54.89 -36.96 10.55
N ASP A 392 54.04 -36.01 10.96
CA ASP A 392 54.12 -35.29 12.22
C ASP A 392 52.82 -35.52 13.02
N LEU A 393 52.83 -36.49 13.94
CA LEU A 393 51.63 -36.97 14.65
C LEU A 393 51.09 -36.02 15.74
N ILE A 394 51.85 -34.99 16.13
CA ILE A 394 51.44 -34.00 17.13
C ILE A 394 51.81 -32.62 16.61
N LEU A 395 50.81 -31.87 16.17
CA LEU A 395 50.92 -30.48 15.73
C LEU A 395 49.75 -29.70 16.32
N ASP A 396 49.99 -28.44 16.69
CA ASP A 396 48.88 -27.54 16.97
C ASP A 396 48.24 -27.03 15.66
N ASN A 397 47.03 -26.46 15.76
CA ASN A 397 46.28 -26.02 14.58
C ASN A 397 46.96 -24.85 13.83
N GLU A 398 47.74 -24.00 14.52
CA GLU A 398 48.45 -22.89 13.88
C GLU A 398 49.73 -23.37 13.18
N GLU A 399 50.46 -24.31 13.78
CA GLU A 399 51.64 -24.97 13.23
C GLU A 399 51.30 -25.80 12.00
N LEU A 400 50.22 -26.57 12.05
CA LEU A 400 49.74 -27.37 10.93
C LEU A 400 49.34 -26.48 9.75
N LYS A 401 48.67 -25.36 10.04
CA LYS A 401 48.30 -24.35 9.04
C LYS A 401 49.51 -23.69 8.40
N GLN A 402 50.51 -23.29 9.18
CA GLN A 402 51.75 -22.72 8.64
C GLN A 402 52.48 -23.69 7.73
N LYS A 403 52.58 -24.97 8.12
CA LYS A 403 53.22 -26.01 7.29
C LYS A 403 52.45 -26.30 6.00
N ILE A 404 51.12 -26.29 6.04
CA ILE A 404 50.28 -26.44 4.85
C ILE A 404 50.50 -25.24 3.92
N ASP A 405 50.41 -24.02 4.45
CA ASP A 405 50.61 -22.78 3.69
C ASP A 405 51.99 -22.75 3.03
N ASP A 406 53.05 -23.07 3.78
CA ASP A 406 54.42 -23.12 3.25
C ASP A 406 54.53 -24.15 2.13
N ARG A 407 53.99 -25.36 2.32
CA ARG A 407 54.10 -26.42 1.32
C ARG A 407 53.30 -26.12 0.06
N MET A 408 52.12 -25.52 0.23
CA MET A 408 51.28 -25.08 -0.88
C MET A 408 51.94 -23.94 -1.64
N VAL A 409 52.47 -22.90 -0.97
CA VAL A 409 53.14 -21.75 -1.61
C VAL A 409 54.36 -22.17 -2.45
N HIS A 410 55.07 -23.22 -2.05
CA HIS A 410 56.22 -23.77 -2.78
C HIS A 410 55.84 -24.86 -3.79
N SER A 411 54.61 -25.35 -3.75
CA SER A 411 54.07 -26.23 -4.78
C SER A 411 53.65 -25.41 -5.99
N GLY A 412 54.03 -25.80 -7.20
CA GLY A 412 53.70 -25.07 -8.44
C GLY A 412 52.20 -24.96 -8.78
N TYR A 413 51.30 -25.30 -7.84
CA TYR A 413 49.84 -25.28 -7.97
C TYR A 413 49.24 -23.86 -7.83
N ILE A 414 50.04 -22.90 -7.38
CA ILE A 414 49.60 -21.53 -7.12
C ILE A 414 50.14 -20.58 -8.18
N VAL A 415 49.23 -19.85 -8.82
CA VAL A 415 49.57 -18.85 -9.85
C VAL A 415 50.13 -17.57 -9.22
N SER A 416 49.68 -17.18 -8.01
CA SER A 416 50.33 -16.15 -7.20
C SER A 416 50.07 -16.30 -5.70
N THR A 417 51.09 -16.03 -4.87
CA THR A 417 50.99 -16.08 -3.39
C THR A 417 49.94 -15.11 -2.85
N SER A 418 49.70 -14.00 -3.55
CA SER A 418 48.66 -13.01 -3.20
C SER A 418 47.23 -13.50 -3.50
N GLN A 419 47.04 -14.33 -4.53
CA GLN A 419 45.76 -14.98 -4.81
C GLN A 419 45.55 -16.17 -3.88
N TYR A 420 46.58 -16.96 -3.57
CA TYR A 420 46.50 -18.07 -2.62
C TYR A 420 46.01 -17.63 -1.23
N LYS A 421 46.61 -16.59 -0.66
CA LYS A 421 46.17 -16.03 0.64
C LYS A 421 44.74 -15.47 0.60
N LYS A 422 44.26 -15.02 -0.58
CA LYS A 422 42.87 -14.57 -0.79
C LYS A 422 41.89 -15.74 -0.97
N LEU A 423 42.35 -16.87 -1.53
CA LEU A 423 41.55 -18.06 -1.79
C LEU A 423 41.41 -18.98 -0.55
N ILE A 424 42.41 -19.00 0.34
CA ILE A 424 42.52 -20.00 1.43
C ILE A 424 42.51 -19.41 2.85
N GLY A 425 42.53 -18.08 3.01
CA GLY A 425 42.27 -17.44 4.32
C GLY A 425 41.01 -17.98 5.02
N VAL A 426 40.07 -18.43 4.17
CA VAL A 426 38.77 -19.05 4.39
C VAL A 426 38.75 -20.21 5.42
N PHE A 427 39.82 -20.99 5.57
CA PHE A 427 39.77 -22.24 6.37
C PHE A 427 40.61 -22.22 7.64
N ALA A 428 41.08 -21.03 7.96
CA ALA A 428 42.22 -20.85 8.83
C ALA A 428 41.84 -20.14 10.14
N GLU A 429 40.63 -19.56 10.23
CA GLU A 429 40.07 -18.94 11.44
C GLU A 429 38.91 -19.73 12.07
N ASN A 430 38.22 -20.60 11.32
CA ASN A 430 37.19 -21.49 11.87
C ASN A 430 37.72 -22.91 11.83
N GLY A 431 38.14 -23.45 12.97
CA GLY A 431 38.84 -24.73 13.13
C GLY A 431 38.09 -26.01 12.73
N ASP A 432 37.16 -25.95 11.78
CA ASP A 432 36.35 -27.11 11.36
C ASP A 432 37.05 -28.01 10.33
N LEU A 433 38.05 -27.54 9.57
CA LEU A 433 38.94 -28.46 8.85
C LEU A 433 39.79 -29.30 9.83
N PHE A 434 39.90 -28.89 11.09
CA PHE A 434 40.70 -29.53 12.13
C PHE A 434 39.86 -30.14 13.27
N LYS A 435 38.53 -30.24 13.11
CA LYS A 435 37.63 -30.88 14.09
C LYS A 435 37.67 -32.42 14.05
N GLY A 436 38.87 -32.98 14.04
CA GLY A 436 39.09 -34.36 14.46
C GLY A 436 39.16 -34.50 15.98
N LEU A 437 39.42 -33.42 16.73
CA LEU A 437 39.68 -33.45 18.17
C LEU A 437 39.27 -32.13 18.85
N GLN A 438 38.05 -32.07 19.40
CA GLN A 438 37.59 -31.13 20.46
C GLN A 438 36.08 -31.41 20.69
N GLU A 439 35.53 -31.74 21.85
CA GLU A 439 35.96 -31.75 23.25
C GLU A 439 35.18 -32.90 23.93
N LEU A 440 35.86 -33.86 24.56
CA LEU A 440 35.29 -34.43 25.79
C LEU A 440 35.58 -33.37 26.84
N SER A 441 34.54 -32.77 27.39
CA SER A 441 34.66 -31.80 28.45
C SER A 441 35.43 -32.41 29.63
N LYS A 442 36.19 -31.59 30.38
CA LYS A 442 36.85 -32.03 31.63
C LYS A 442 35.85 -32.62 32.65
N GLU A 443 34.55 -32.36 32.48
CA GLU A 443 33.47 -32.92 33.28
C GLU A 443 33.18 -34.39 32.89
N GLU A 444 33.20 -34.74 31.60
CA GLU A 444 33.01 -36.11 31.12
C GLU A 444 34.19 -37.05 31.45
N ILE A 445 35.42 -36.51 31.55
CA ILE A 445 36.61 -37.27 31.96
C ILE A 445 36.56 -37.61 33.46
N ASN A 446 35.97 -36.75 34.29
CA ASN A 446 35.84 -37.01 35.73
C ASN A 446 34.74 -38.04 36.03
N GLU A 447 33.61 -38.01 35.33
CA GLU A 447 32.52 -39.01 35.49
C GLU A 447 32.98 -40.44 35.12
N MET A 448 33.83 -40.59 34.10
CA MET A 448 34.39 -41.90 33.72
C MET A 448 35.44 -42.44 34.70
N SER A 449 36.03 -41.59 35.54
CA SER A 449 37.01 -41.98 36.56
C SER A 449 36.38 -42.43 37.89
N GLU A 450 35.15 -41.99 38.18
CA GLU A 450 34.39 -42.41 39.36
C GLU A 450 33.60 -43.70 39.11
N SER A 451 33.11 -43.93 37.89
CA SER A 451 32.34 -45.14 37.54
C SER A 451 33.17 -46.45 37.50
N SER A 452 34.50 -46.35 37.63
CA SER A 452 35.42 -47.50 37.65
C SER A 452 35.87 -47.92 39.07
N LYS A 453 35.38 -47.25 40.13
CA LYS A 453 35.65 -47.63 41.53
C LYS A 453 34.53 -48.43 42.20
N ASP A 454 33.34 -48.48 41.62
CA ASP A 454 32.16 -49.17 42.20
C ASP A 454 31.79 -50.48 41.49
N ALA A 455 32.75 -51.11 40.79
CA ALA A 455 32.60 -52.45 40.23
C ALA A 455 33.77 -53.36 40.65
N VAL A 456 33.68 -53.87 41.89
CA VAL A 456 34.18 -55.20 42.29
C VAL A 456 32.98 -56.11 42.43
#